data_AF-X0SC19-F1
#
_entry.id   AF-X0SC19-F1
#
_cell.length_a   1.000
_cell.length_b   1.000
_cell.length_c   1.000
_cell.angle_alpha   90.00
_cell.angle_beta   90.00
_cell.angle_gamma   90.00
#
_symmetry.space_group_name_H-M   'P 1'
#
loop_
_entity.id
_entity.type
_entity.pdbx_description
1 polymer ?
#
loop_
_entity_poly.entity_id
_entity_poly.type
_entity_poly.pdbx_seq_one_letter_code
_entity_poly.pdbx_strand_id
1 'polypeptide(L)'
;MAVCKVKKVNIFTHLELKDKIIEELQKAGCVQIIDVTSKLKMPGLLDFDTINNTESISALPEVKYCIDFLSNFEDKPKKSDRSLVTYDKVYDYKKLPSLFFQYDHKKIYESCKELDADLKNLKNRENHLKNLQENLEEWKELDIKVEDLEGTKNTKIIIGTIPSKDFISCLKEIIKIGKEIEIIKITEDKKQCKVMILSISEYYISINKVLNKYNFDSFRFPLEYRETPKNILEEISGELKTIEEK
;
A
#
# COMPACT_ATOMS: atom_id res chain seq x y z
N MET A 1 -49.00 12.74 -8.95
CA MET A 1 -47.96 13.78 -8.87
C MET A 1 -48.34 14.90 -9.83
N ALA A 2 -48.55 16.11 -9.34
CA ALA A 2 -48.87 17.25 -10.20
C ALA A 2 -47.59 17.69 -10.93
N VAL A 3 -47.57 17.58 -12.26
CA VAL A 3 -46.49 18.12 -13.08
C VAL A 3 -46.72 19.62 -13.19
N CYS A 4 -45.87 20.41 -12.55
CA CYS A 4 -45.97 21.87 -12.58
C CYS A 4 -45.64 22.39 -13.98
N LYS A 5 -46.42 23.35 -14.50
CA LYS A 5 -46.23 23.91 -15.85
C LYS A 5 -44.96 24.76 -15.89
N VAL A 6 -43.87 24.20 -16.39
CA VAL A 6 -42.58 24.89 -16.54
C VAL A 6 -42.61 25.82 -17.76
N LYS A 7 -42.12 27.04 -17.61
CA LYS A 7 -41.93 28.00 -18.72
C LYS A 7 -40.47 27.98 -19.17
N LYS A 8 -40.25 27.91 -20.50
CA LYS A 8 -38.91 28.08 -21.08
C LYS A 8 -38.63 29.57 -21.29
N VAL A 9 -37.44 30.01 -20.91
CA VAL A 9 -36.98 31.40 -21.05
C VAL A 9 -35.64 31.38 -21.77
N ASN A 10 -35.48 32.24 -22.76
CA ASN A 10 -34.21 32.49 -23.44
C ASN A 10 -33.71 33.88 -23.02
N ILE A 11 -32.49 33.97 -22.53
CA ILE A 11 -31.87 35.23 -22.09
C ILE A 11 -30.77 35.58 -23.09
N PHE A 12 -30.86 36.78 -23.66
CA PHE A 12 -29.83 37.35 -24.51
C PHE A 12 -29.13 38.46 -23.73
N THR A 13 -27.82 38.39 -23.63
CA THR A 13 -27.01 39.33 -22.85
C THR A 13 -25.68 39.59 -23.54
N HIS A 14 -25.03 40.70 -23.16
CA HIS A 14 -23.63 40.95 -23.49
C HIS A 14 -22.73 39.89 -22.84
N LEU A 15 -21.65 39.50 -23.52
CA LEU A 15 -20.75 38.44 -23.08
C LEU A 15 -20.13 38.74 -21.71
N GLU A 16 -19.77 39.99 -21.45
CA GLU A 16 -19.20 40.44 -20.16
C GLU A 16 -20.16 40.29 -18.97
N LEU A 17 -21.47 40.20 -19.24
CA LEU A 17 -22.50 40.03 -18.21
C LEU A 17 -22.92 38.57 -18.04
N LYS A 18 -22.39 37.64 -18.85
CA LYS A 18 -22.73 36.20 -18.81
C LYS A 18 -22.57 35.65 -17.39
N ASP A 19 -21.40 35.79 -16.80
CA ASP A 19 -21.08 35.18 -15.50
C ASP A 19 -21.92 35.79 -14.36
N LYS A 20 -22.09 37.11 -14.36
CA LYS A 20 -22.92 37.82 -13.36
C LYS A 20 -24.38 37.38 -13.41
N ILE A 21 -24.94 37.22 -14.61
CA ILE A 21 -26.34 36.78 -14.78
C ILE A 21 -26.49 35.31 -14.36
N ILE A 22 -25.55 34.45 -14.72
CA ILE A 22 -25.54 33.03 -14.29
C ILE A 22 -25.49 32.97 -12.76
N GLU A 23 -24.63 33.75 -12.12
CA GLU A 23 -24.50 33.79 -10.66
C GLU A 23 -25.80 34.23 -9.98
N GLU A 24 -26.45 35.30 -10.46
CA GLU A 24 -27.73 35.76 -9.90
C GLU A 24 -28.89 34.78 -10.15
N LEU A 25 -28.92 34.10 -11.30
CA LEU A 25 -29.89 33.04 -11.59
C LEU A 25 -29.67 31.81 -10.70
N GLN A 26 -28.41 31.42 -10.46
CA GLN A 26 -28.05 30.34 -9.54
C GLN A 26 -28.42 30.68 -8.11
N LYS A 27 -28.17 31.92 -7.65
CA LYS A 27 -28.61 32.44 -6.34
C LYS A 27 -30.13 32.40 -6.20
N ALA A 28 -30.88 32.73 -7.26
CA ALA A 28 -32.34 32.71 -7.24
C ALA A 28 -32.93 31.29 -7.17
N GLY A 29 -32.18 30.27 -7.61
CA GLY A 29 -32.56 28.85 -7.48
C GLY A 29 -33.83 28.43 -8.22
N CYS A 30 -34.38 29.30 -9.07
CA CYS A 30 -35.71 29.15 -9.67
C CYS A 30 -35.68 28.74 -11.16
N VAL A 31 -34.49 28.57 -11.74
CA VAL A 31 -34.31 28.26 -13.16
C VAL A 31 -33.30 27.13 -13.33
N GLN A 32 -33.61 26.19 -14.23
CA GLN A 32 -32.64 25.21 -14.72
C GLN A 32 -31.87 25.81 -15.90
N ILE A 33 -30.56 26.04 -15.71
CA ILE A 33 -29.68 26.54 -16.77
C ILE A 33 -29.28 25.36 -17.65
N ILE A 34 -29.44 25.51 -18.97
CA ILE A 34 -29.15 24.48 -19.97
C ILE A 34 -28.09 25.04 -20.90
N ASP A 35 -27.06 24.25 -21.18
CA ASP A 35 -26.06 24.60 -22.19
C ASP A 35 -26.63 24.45 -23.60
N VAL A 36 -26.63 25.55 -24.36
CA VAL A 36 -27.15 25.63 -25.73
C VAL A 36 -25.99 25.73 -26.74
N THR A 37 -24.74 25.80 -26.27
CA THR A 37 -23.54 25.98 -27.11
C THR A 37 -23.39 24.86 -28.14
N SER A 38 -23.70 23.61 -27.74
CA SER A 38 -23.74 22.46 -28.65
C SER A 38 -24.78 22.56 -29.78
N LYS A 39 -25.82 23.38 -29.62
CA LYS A 39 -26.88 23.60 -30.63
C LYS A 39 -26.63 24.82 -31.51
N LEU A 40 -25.79 25.75 -31.08
CA LEU A 40 -25.45 26.96 -31.79
C LEU A 40 -24.12 26.76 -32.52
N LYS A 41 -24.16 26.34 -33.78
CA LYS A 41 -22.98 26.19 -34.65
C LYS A 41 -22.42 27.56 -35.09
N MET A 42 -22.06 28.43 -34.14
CA MET A 42 -21.42 29.72 -34.42
C MET A 42 -19.92 29.63 -34.07
N PRO A 43 -19.02 29.68 -35.07
CA PRO A 43 -17.59 29.39 -34.91
C PRO A 43 -16.78 30.43 -34.11
N GLY A 44 -17.42 31.45 -33.52
CA GLY A 44 -16.75 32.46 -32.70
C GLY A 44 -17.17 32.49 -31.22
N LEU A 45 -18.09 31.62 -30.79
CA LEU A 45 -18.56 31.58 -29.40
C LEU A 45 -17.78 30.57 -28.53
N LEU A 46 -17.16 29.57 -29.17
CA LEU A 46 -16.47 28.45 -28.51
C LEU A 46 -15.10 28.83 -27.93
N ASP A 47 -14.46 29.88 -28.46
CA ASP A 47 -13.11 30.30 -28.03
C ASP A 47 -13.11 31.02 -26.67
N PHE A 48 -14.26 31.48 -26.20
CA PHE A 48 -14.40 32.25 -24.95
C PHE A 48 -14.52 31.40 -23.68
N ASP A 49 -14.71 30.08 -23.79
CA ASP A 49 -14.80 29.18 -22.62
C ASP A 49 -13.41 28.78 -22.07
N THR A 50 -12.32 29.28 -22.67
CA THR A 50 -10.93 29.05 -22.21
C THR A 50 -10.51 29.98 -21.05
N ILE A 51 -11.44 30.41 -20.20
CA ILE A 51 -11.11 31.17 -18.99
C ILE A 51 -10.62 30.18 -17.93
N ASN A 52 -9.29 30.05 -17.84
CA ASN A 52 -8.44 29.76 -16.68
C ASN A 52 -9.17 29.47 -15.35
N ASN A 53 -9.86 28.33 -15.25
CA ASN A 53 -10.44 27.85 -13.99
C ASN A 53 -9.64 26.67 -13.43
N THR A 54 -8.34 26.61 -13.74
CA THR A 54 -7.44 25.52 -13.36
C THR A 54 -7.32 25.34 -11.84
N GLU A 55 -7.38 26.43 -11.08
CA GLU A 55 -7.31 26.39 -9.61
C GLU A 55 -8.59 25.83 -8.96
N SER A 56 -9.78 26.18 -9.47
CA SER A 56 -11.05 25.63 -8.97
C SER A 56 -11.24 24.17 -9.35
N ILE A 57 -10.69 23.75 -10.50
CA ILE A 57 -10.75 22.36 -10.98
C ILE A 57 -9.82 21.45 -10.17
N SER A 58 -8.69 21.94 -9.64
CA SER A 58 -7.78 21.13 -8.82
C SER A 58 -8.27 20.92 -7.39
N ALA A 59 -9.02 21.87 -6.82
CA ALA A 59 -9.50 21.77 -5.44
C ALA A 59 -10.55 20.65 -5.24
N LEU A 60 -11.48 20.46 -6.19
CA LEU A 60 -12.52 19.43 -6.09
C LEU A 60 -11.97 17.99 -5.94
N PRO A 61 -11.04 17.51 -6.79
CA PRO A 61 -10.47 16.17 -6.64
C PRO A 61 -9.64 16.03 -5.36
N GLU A 62 -8.94 17.07 -4.94
CA GLU A 62 -8.17 17.08 -3.69
C GLU A 62 -9.09 17.01 -2.45
N VAL A 63 -10.20 17.77 -2.42
CA VAL A 63 -11.20 17.70 -1.34
C VAL A 63 -11.83 16.31 -1.32
N LYS A 64 -12.18 15.79 -2.50
CA LYS A 64 -12.76 14.45 -2.63
C LYS A 64 -11.81 13.39 -2.08
N TYR A 65 -10.52 13.46 -2.41
CA TYR A 65 -9.51 12.56 -1.87
C TYR A 65 -9.45 12.62 -0.34
N CYS A 66 -9.50 13.82 0.26
CA CYS A 66 -9.51 13.96 1.72
C CYS A 66 -10.74 13.29 2.34
N ILE A 67 -11.92 13.49 1.75
CA ILE A 67 -13.16 12.86 2.22
C ILE A 67 -13.07 11.34 2.11
N ASP A 68 -12.64 10.83 0.95
CA ASP A 68 -12.51 9.39 0.72
C ASP A 68 -11.49 8.78 1.69
N PHE A 69 -10.36 9.44 1.94
CA PHE A 69 -9.34 9.02 2.90
C PHE A 69 -9.89 8.97 4.33
N LEU A 70 -10.45 10.08 4.82
CA LEU A 70 -10.96 10.20 6.19
C LEU A 70 -12.17 9.31 6.45
N SER A 71 -13.01 9.08 5.45
CA SER A 71 -14.19 8.20 5.56
C SER A 71 -13.84 6.76 5.93
N ASN A 72 -12.61 6.31 5.66
CA ASN A 72 -12.15 4.98 6.07
C ASN A 72 -11.94 4.86 7.59
N PHE A 73 -11.74 5.99 8.28
CA PHE A 73 -11.48 6.07 9.71
C PHE A 73 -12.69 6.57 10.52
N GLU A 74 -13.77 6.96 9.85
CA GLU A 74 -15.01 7.29 10.54
C GLU A 74 -15.61 6.02 11.16
N ASP A 75 -15.84 6.07 12.47
CA ASP A 75 -16.68 5.09 13.16
C ASP A 75 -18.06 5.12 12.49
N LYS A 76 -18.38 4.07 11.72
CA LYS A 76 -19.68 3.93 11.08
C LYS A 76 -20.75 4.15 12.16
N PRO A 77 -21.59 5.21 12.06
CA PRO A 77 -22.59 5.45 13.08
C PRO A 77 -23.47 4.21 13.13
N LYS A 78 -23.59 3.63 14.34
CA LYS A 78 -24.56 2.55 14.60
C LYS A 78 -25.90 3.05 14.06
N LYS A 79 -26.66 2.17 13.41
CA LYS A 79 -27.86 2.54 12.61
C LYS A 79 -28.88 3.43 13.35
N SER A 80 -28.81 3.51 14.68
CA SER A 80 -29.58 4.37 15.59
C SER A 80 -29.21 5.86 15.57
N ASP A 81 -27.97 6.25 15.27
CA ASP A 81 -27.53 7.67 15.33
C ASP A 81 -27.73 8.45 14.02
N ARG A 82 -28.22 7.77 12.98
CA ARG A 82 -28.53 8.42 11.67
C ARG A 82 -29.66 9.45 11.75
N SER A 83 -30.37 9.54 12.87
CA SER A 83 -31.38 10.58 13.12
C SER A 83 -30.80 11.88 13.69
N LEU A 84 -29.56 11.86 14.22
CA LEU A 84 -28.92 13.02 14.85
C LEU A 84 -27.95 13.75 13.91
N VAL A 85 -27.57 13.14 12.78
CA VAL A 85 -26.83 13.84 11.73
C VAL A 85 -27.84 14.59 10.85
N THR A 86 -28.39 15.67 11.39
CA THR A 86 -29.14 16.67 10.63
C THR A 86 -28.22 17.29 9.58
N TYR A 87 -28.28 16.79 8.34
CA TYR A 87 -27.69 17.45 7.16
C TYR A 87 -28.50 18.66 6.69
N ASP A 88 -29.20 19.36 7.59
CA ASP A 88 -29.98 20.55 7.26
C ASP A 88 -29.19 21.84 7.50
N LYS A 89 -27.92 21.86 7.10
CA LYS A 89 -27.26 23.14 6.83
C LYS A 89 -27.71 23.56 5.43
N VAL A 90 -28.84 24.25 5.36
CA VAL A 90 -29.20 25.01 4.17
C VAL A 90 -28.14 26.09 4.01
N TYR A 91 -27.18 25.84 3.12
CA TYR A 91 -26.12 26.79 2.83
C TYR A 91 -26.69 27.87 1.90
N ASP A 92 -26.67 29.11 2.37
CA ASP A 92 -26.89 30.27 1.51
C ASP A 92 -25.74 30.35 0.51
N TYR A 93 -26.05 30.41 -0.79
CA TYR A 93 -25.06 30.51 -1.86
C TYR A 93 -24.07 31.66 -1.63
N LYS A 94 -24.51 32.75 -0.97
CA LYS A 94 -23.65 33.89 -0.62
C LYS A 94 -22.58 33.56 0.43
N LYS A 95 -22.82 32.55 1.27
CA LYS A 95 -21.91 32.13 2.36
C LYS A 95 -20.94 31.02 1.93
N LEU A 96 -21.22 30.32 0.83
CA LEU A 96 -20.38 29.22 0.35
C LEU A 96 -18.94 29.65 0.01
N PRO A 97 -18.71 30.73 -0.76
CA PRO A 97 -17.35 31.17 -1.05
C PRO A 97 -16.58 31.57 0.21
N SER A 98 -17.25 32.26 1.14
CA SER A 98 -16.64 32.70 2.40
C SER A 98 -16.23 31.53 3.28
N LEU A 99 -17.06 30.47 3.34
CA LEU A 99 -16.71 29.23 4.02
C LEU A 99 -15.53 28.54 3.34
N PHE A 100 -15.48 28.52 2.01
CA PHE A 100 -14.37 27.91 1.28
C PHE A 100 -13.03 28.63 1.54
N PHE A 101 -13.03 29.97 1.58
CA PHE A 101 -11.83 30.76 1.91
C PHE A 101 -11.40 30.67 3.38
N GLN A 102 -12.30 30.29 4.29
CA GLN A 102 -11.96 30.11 5.71
C GLN A 102 -11.12 28.86 5.96
N TYR A 103 -11.26 27.84 5.12
CA TYR A 103 -10.54 26.58 5.27
C TYR A 103 -9.42 26.46 4.25
N ASP A 104 -8.19 26.30 4.73
CA ASP A 104 -7.04 26.03 3.88
C ASP A 104 -7.03 24.56 3.46
N HIS A 105 -7.83 24.25 2.44
CA HIS A 105 -8.02 22.89 1.97
C HIS A 105 -6.72 22.27 1.45
N LYS A 106 -5.79 23.06 0.91
CA LYS A 106 -4.47 22.57 0.47
C LYS A 106 -3.66 21.98 1.62
N LYS A 107 -3.62 22.65 2.78
CA LYS A 107 -2.95 22.11 3.96
C LYS A 107 -3.56 20.80 4.43
N ILE A 108 -4.89 20.72 4.44
CA ILE A 108 -5.62 19.50 4.83
C ILE A 108 -5.27 18.36 3.86
N TYR A 109 -5.21 18.66 2.55
CA TYR A 109 -4.83 17.70 1.53
C TYR A 109 -3.38 17.20 1.69
N GLU A 110 -2.43 18.10 1.93
CA GLU A 110 -1.04 17.76 2.20
C GLU A 110 -0.91 16.86 3.43
N SER A 111 -1.55 17.21 4.55
CA SER A 111 -1.56 16.38 5.76
C SER A 111 -2.20 15.01 5.54
N CYS A 112 -3.33 14.92 4.82
CA CYS A 112 -3.94 13.62 4.48
C CYS A 112 -2.97 12.75 3.66
N LYS A 113 -2.24 13.37 2.72
CA LYS A 113 -1.32 12.66 1.84
C LYS A 113 -0.06 12.17 2.57
N GLU A 114 0.47 12.98 3.48
CA GLU A 114 1.57 12.58 4.38
C GLU A 114 1.15 11.39 5.25
N LEU A 115 -0.03 11.47 5.89
CA LEU A 115 -0.56 10.38 6.69
C LEU A 115 -0.82 9.10 5.86
N ASP A 116 -1.38 9.20 4.66
CA ASP A 116 -1.56 8.04 3.77
C ASP A 116 -0.23 7.42 3.36
N ALA A 117 0.79 8.24 3.09
CA ALA A 117 2.14 7.76 2.80
C ALA A 117 2.77 7.04 4.01
N ASP A 118 2.66 7.61 5.20
CA ASP A 118 3.18 7.04 6.44
C ASP A 118 2.49 5.71 6.77
N LEU A 119 1.16 5.64 6.67
CA LEU A 119 0.40 4.40 6.87
C LEU A 119 0.79 3.32 5.87
N LYS A 120 1.01 3.68 4.59
CA LYS A 120 1.50 2.73 3.58
C LYS A 120 2.90 2.22 3.91
N ASN A 121 3.79 3.10 4.36
CA ASN A 121 5.15 2.73 4.75
C ASN A 121 5.14 1.80 5.97
N LEU A 122 4.36 2.12 7.00
CA LEU A 122 4.19 1.27 8.19
C LEU A 122 3.63 -0.10 7.82
N LYS A 123 2.57 -0.16 7.00
CA LYS A 123 1.97 -1.42 6.55
C LYS A 123 2.93 -2.26 5.70
N ASN A 124 3.72 -1.63 4.84
CA ASN A 124 4.74 -2.34 4.06
C ASN A 124 5.83 -2.89 4.96
N ARG A 125 6.28 -2.13 5.96
CA ARG A 125 7.27 -2.62 6.93
C ARG A 125 6.71 -3.73 7.82
N GLU A 126 5.46 -3.61 8.27
CA GLU A 126 4.76 -4.64 9.02
C GLU A 126 4.69 -5.95 8.23
N ASN A 127 4.28 -5.90 6.95
CA ASN A 127 4.26 -7.07 6.08
C ASN A 127 5.65 -7.68 5.87
N HIS A 128 6.67 -6.84 5.67
CA HIS A 128 8.05 -7.30 5.54
C HIS A 128 8.52 -8.04 6.81
N LEU A 129 8.30 -7.43 7.98
CA LEU A 129 8.65 -8.01 9.27
C LEU A 129 7.87 -9.31 9.56
N LYS A 130 6.58 -9.37 9.24
CA LYS A 130 5.77 -10.59 9.37
C LYS A 130 6.29 -11.73 8.49
N ASN A 131 6.58 -11.44 7.21
CA ASN A 131 7.17 -12.42 6.32
C ASN A 131 8.54 -12.91 6.82
N LEU A 132 9.36 -12.00 7.34
CA LEU A 132 10.64 -12.35 7.94
C LEU A 132 10.46 -13.22 9.19
N GLN A 133 9.49 -12.88 10.05
CA GLN A 133 9.18 -13.63 11.25
C GLN A 133 8.77 -15.06 10.91
N GLU A 134 7.82 -15.26 9.99
CA GLU A 134 7.37 -16.59 9.56
C GLU A 134 8.54 -17.41 9.01
N ASN A 135 9.36 -16.81 8.14
CA ASN A 135 10.54 -17.45 7.59
C ASN A 135 11.57 -17.83 8.67
N LEU A 136 11.86 -16.93 9.63
CA LEU A 136 12.86 -17.17 10.68
C LEU A 136 12.35 -18.11 11.78
N GLU A 137 11.04 -18.15 12.01
CA GLU A 137 10.42 -19.06 12.98
C GLU A 137 10.66 -20.52 12.59
N GLU A 138 10.71 -20.82 11.29
CA GLU A 138 11.13 -22.13 10.80
C GLU A 138 12.58 -22.49 11.17
N TRP A 139 13.45 -21.50 11.41
CA TRP A 139 14.86 -21.70 11.75
C TRP A 139 15.20 -21.34 13.19
N LYS A 140 14.19 -21.19 14.06
CA LYS A 140 14.35 -20.81 15.47
C LYS A 140 15.21 -21.79 16.29
N GLU A 141 15.27 -23.05 15.90
CA GLU A 141 16.09 -24.08 16.54
C GLU A 141 17.59 -23.95 16.22
N LEU A 142 17.95 -23.17 15.20
CA LEU A 142 19.33 -22.91 14.83
C LEU A 142 19.96 -21.91 15.79
N ASP A 143 20.88 -22.39 16.64
CA ASP A 143 21.58 -21.57 17.64
C ASP A 143 22.89 -20.97 17.10
N ILE A 144 22.92 -20.64 15.81
CA ILE A 144 24.09 -20.10 15.11
C ILE A 144 23.78 -18.66 14.69
N LYS A 145 24.75 -17.76 14.83
CA LYS A 145 24.60 -16.36 14.40
C LYS A 145 24.57 -16.29 12.89
N VAL A 146 23.70 -15.42 12.35
CA VAL A 146 23.57 -15.24 10.89
C VAL A 146 24.90 -14.81 10.25
N GLU A 147 25.71 -14.01 10.95
CA GLU A 147 27.04 -13.59 10.48
C GLU A 147 27.99 -14.78 10.24
N ASP A 148 27.91 -15.82 11.08
CA ASP A 148 28.75 -17.00 10.94
C ASP A 148 28.29 -17.91 9.77
N LEU A 149 27.08 -17.68 9.22
CA LEU A 149 26.50 -18.46 8.13
C LEU A 149 26.94 -17.97 6.74
N GLU A 150 27.57 -16.81 6.61
CA GLU A 150 28.17 -16.37 5.33
C GLU A 150 29.35 -17.26 4.89
N GLY A 151 29.89 -18.05 5.84
CA GLY A 151 31.06 -18.89 5.65
C GLY A 151 32.36 -18.09 5.70
N THR A 152 33.47 -18.72 5.32
CA THR A 152 34.78 -18.07 5.24
C THR A 152 35.27 -17.98 3.79
N LYS A 153 36.47 -17.44 3.56
CA LYS A 153 37.07 -17.42 2.21
C LYS A 153 37.17 -18.81 1.56
N ASN A 154 37.34 -19.85 2.39
CA ASN A 154 37.60 -21.21 1.92
C ASN A 154 36.45 -22.18 2.23
N THR A 155 35.45 -21.75 3.03
CA THR A 155 34.31 -22.60 3.41
C THR A 155 33.00 -21.94 3.03
N LYS A 156 32.05 -22.75 2.58
CA LYS A 156 30.70 -22.33 2.25
C LYS A 156 29.71 -23.12 3.11
N ILE A 157 28.71 -22.40 3.60
CA ILE A 157 27.59 -22.96 4.35
C ILE A 157 26.36 -22.86 3.46
N ILE A 158 25.65 -23.97 3.31
CA ILE A 158 24.40 -24.06 2.57
C ILE A 158 23.32 -24.52 3.55
N ILE A 159 22.22 -23.78 3.62
CA ILE A 159 21.12 -24.05 4.55
C ILE A 159 19.85 -24.15 3.74
N GLY A 160 18.98 -25.10 4.11
CA GLY A 160 17.73 -25.30 3.39
C GLY A 160 17.03 -26.59 3.74
N THR A 161 15.98 -26.89 2.98
CA THR A 161 15.12 -28.03 3.22
C THR A 161 15.21 -29.06 2.11
N ILE A 162 15.12 -30.34 2.48
CA ILE A 162 15.10 -31.48 1.56
C ILE A 162 13.88 -32.34 1.88
N PRO A 163 13.15 -32.87 0.89
CA PRO A 163 12.11 -33.86 1.14
C PRO A 163 12.63 -35.06 1.96
N SER A 164 11.96 -35.42 3.06
CA SER A 164 12.49 -36.44 4.00
C SER A 164 12.72 -37.81 3.34
N LYS A 165 11.98 -38.11 2.27
CA LYS A 165 12.13 -39.34 1.46
C LYS A 165 13.48 -39.42 0.74
N ASP A 166 13.99 -38.27 0.31
CA ASP A 166 15.18 -38.16 -0.54
C ASP A 166 16.45 -37.88 0.27
N PHE A 167 16.30 -37.46 1.54
CA PHE A 167 17.40 -37.09 2.43
C PHE A 167 18.55 -38.11 2.45
N ILE A 168 18.26 -39.40 2.68
CA ILE A 168 19.29 -40.45 2.77
C ILE A 168 20.05 -40.60 1.44
N SER A 169 19.34 -40.51 0.31
CA SER A 169 19.94 -40.61 -1.03
C SER A 169 20.81 -39.39 -1.34
N CYS A 170 20.35 -38.19 -0.97
CA CYS A 170 21.12 -36.94 -1.07
C CYS A 170 22.43 -37.05 -0.29
N LEU A 171 22.37 -37.44 0.98
CA LEU A 171 23.54 -37.56 1.85
C LEU A 171 24.59 -38.50 1.24
N LYS A 172 24.15 -39.65 0.73
CA LYS A 172 25.05 -40.63 0.10
C LYS A 172 25.73 -40.10 -1.16
N GLU A 173 25.07 -39.25 -1.94
CA GLU A 173 25.69 -38.61 -3.11
C GLU A 173 26.65 -37.49 -2.68
N ILE A 174 26.30 -36.69 -1.68
CA ILE A 174 27.15 -35.59 -1.19
C ILE A 174 28.45 -36.13 -0.57
N ILE A 175 28.36 -37.16 0.28
CA ILE A 175 29.53 -37.77 0.93
C ILE A 175 30.52 -38.39 -0.08
N LYS A 176 30.05 -38.77 -1.28
CA LYS A 176 30.93 -39.28 -2.35
C LYS A 176 31.76 -38.20 -3.04
N ILE A 177 31.40 -36.91 -2.89
CA ILE A 177 32.12 -35.79 -3.53
C ILE A 177 33.47 -35.55 -2.85
N GLY A 178 33.53 -35.64 -1.52
CA GLY A 178 34.72 -35.35 -0.74
C GLY A 178 34.55 -35.73 0.73
N LYS A 179 35.66 -35.74 1.48
CA LYS A 179 35.65 -36.04 2.92
C LYS A 179 35.46 -34.78 3.78
N GLU A 180 35.73 -33.63 3.19
CA GLU A 180 35.70 -32.30 3.80
C GLU A 180 34.31 -31.66 3.68
N ILE A 181 33.27 -32.45 3.95
CA ILE A 181 31.86 -32.05 3.93
C ILE A 181 31.22 -32.52 5.23
N GLU A 182 30.67 -31.58 5.99
CA GLU A 182 29.92 -31.87 7.21
C GLU A 182 28.46 -31.50 6.99
N ILE A 183 27.56 -32.41 7.37
CA ILE A 183 26.12 -32.24 7.17
C ILE A 183 25.44 -32.34 8.53
N ILE A 184 24.86 -31.24 8.96
CA ILE A 184 24.18 -31.10 10.24
C ILE A 184 22.68 -31.11 9.97
N LYS A 185 21.99 -32.05 10.59
CA LYS A 185 20.53 -32.15 10.56
C LYS A 185 19.97 -31.31 11.70
N ILE A 186 19.15 -30.32 11.39
CA ILE A 186 18.58 -29.39 12.38
C ILE A 186 17.25 -29.94 12.89
N THR A 187 16.30 -30.18 11.98
CA THR A 187 14.96 -30.67 12.31
C THR A 187 14.47 -31.66 11.25
N GLU A 188 13.61 -32.60 11.64
CA GLU A 188 12.94 -33.52 10.72
C GLU A 188 11.43 -33.48 10.91
N ASP A 189 10.75 -32.97 9.88
CA ASP A 189 9.31 -33.10 9.75
C ASP A 189 8.95 -34.31 8.88
N LYS A 190 7.68 -34.74 8.97
CA LYS A 190 7.16 -35.86 8.16
C LYS A 190 7.28 -35.64 6.64
N LYS A 191 7.46 -34.40 6.19
CA LYS A 191 7.52 -34.02 4.78
C LYS A 191 8.91 -33.50 4.36
N GLN A 192 9.59 -32.76 5.22
CA GLN A 192 10.87 -32.11 4.92
C GLN A 192 11.85 -32.24 6.09
N CYS A 193 13.14 -32.32 5.75
CA CYS A 193 14.26 -32.27 6.68
C CYS A 193 15.00 -30.94 6.49
N LYS A 194 15.21 -30.21 7.58
CA LYS A 194 16.04 -28.99 7.62
C LYS A 194 17.49 -29.39 7.82
N VAL A 195 18.35 -28.94 6.92
CA VAL A 195 19.76 -29.35 6.88
C VAL A 195 20.66 -28.13 6.70
N MET A 196 21.84 -28.23 7.31
CA MET A 196 22.95 -27.33 7.09
C MET A 196 24.13 -28.15 6.57
N ILE A 197 24.72 -27.70 5.48
CA ILE A 197 25.86 -28.35 4.83
C ILE A 197 27.03 -27.37 4.88
N LEU A 198 28.10 -27.77 5.56
CA LEU A 198 29.37 -27.08 5.58
C LEU A 198 30.32 -27.79 4.63
N SER A 199 30.89 -27.08 3.66
CA SER A 199 31.87 -27.63 2.73
C SER A 199 32.98 -26.64 2.42
N ILE A 200 34.07 -27.14 1.85
CA ILE A 200 35.07 -26.28 1.21
C ILE A 200 34.46 -25.65 -0.06
N SER A 201 34.88 -24.43 -0.40
CA SER A 201 34.38 -23.66 -1.54
C SER A 201 34.51 -24.39 -2.88
N GLU A 202 35.51 -25.25 -3.04
CA GLU A 202 35.75 -26.05 -4.26
C GLU A 202 34.61 -27.03 -4.56
N TYR A 203 33.95 -27.55 -3.53
CA TYR A 203 32.86 -28.53 -3.68
C TYR A 203 31.50 -27.89 -3.88
N TYR A 204 31.38 -26.56 -3.72
CA TYR A 204 30.12 -25.84 -3.78
C TYR A 204 29.32 -26.11 -5.07
N ILE A 205 29.99 -26.09 -6.23
CA ILE A 205 29.34 -26.32 -7.53
C ILE A 205 28.82 -27.76 -7.65
N SER A 206 29.60 -28.74 -7.20
CA SER A 206 29.24 -30.16 -7.24
C SER A 206 28.10 -30.47 -6.28
N ILE A 207 28.14 -29.91 -5.08
CA ILE A 207 27.08 -30.05 -4.06
C ILE A 207 25.78 -29.42 -4.57
N ASN A 208 25.81 -28.21 -5.12
CA ASN A 208 24.61 -27.58 -5.68
C ASN A 208 23.96 -28.37 -6.81
N LYS A 209 24.75 -29.07 -7.65
CA LYS A 209 24.19 -29.96 -8.68
C LYS A 209 23.41 -31.12 -8.07
N VAL A 210 23.94 -31.71 -6.99
CA VAL A 210 23.24 -32.78 -6.27
C VAL A 210 22.00 -32.23 -5.58
N LEU A 211 22.09 -31.10 -4.89
CA LEU A 211 20.97 -30.47 -4.21
C LEU A 211 19.80 -30.14 -5.17
N ASN A 212 20.11 -29.60 -6.35
CA ASN A 212 19.10 -29.30 -7.38
C ASN A 212 18.41 -30.56 -7.91
N LYS A 213 19.10 -31.71 -7.97
CA LYS A 213 18.50 -32.99 -8.40
C LYS A 213 17.45 -33.49 -7.41
N TYR A 214 17.56 -33.12 -6.15
CA TYR A 214 16.69 -33.58 -5.06
C TYR A 214 15.72 -32.51 -4.54
N ASN A 215 15.43 -31.49 -5.36
CA ASN A 215 14.50 -30.40 -5.03
C ASN A 215 14.84 -29.72 -3.70
N PHE A 216 16.12 -29.44 -3.46
CA PHE A 216 16.55 -28.65 -2.32
C PHE A 216 16.01 -27.23 -2.41
N ASP A 217 15.37 -26.76 -1.34
CA ASP A 217 14.97 -25.37 -1.21
C ASP A 217 15.98 -24.62 -0.35
N SER A 218 16.71 -23.69 -0.96
CA SER A 218 17.76 -22.95 -0.28
C SER A 218 17.19 -21.80 0.53
N PHE A 219 17.48 -21.79 1.83
CA PHE A 219 17.13 -20.67 2.69
C PHE A 219 18.30 -19.70 2.78
N ARG A 220 18.03 -18.41 2.57
CA ARG A 220 19.01 -17.34 2.76
C ARG A 220 18.55 -16.47 3.91
N PHE A 221 19.40 -16.35 4.91
CA PHE A 221 19.13 -15.43 6.00
C PHE A 221 19.21 -13.98 5.52
N PRO A 222 18.36 -13.09 6.06
CA PRO A 222 18.44 -11.67 5.75
C PRO A 222 19.75 -11.11 6.29
N LEU A 223 20.55 -10.49 5.42
CA LEU A 223 21.85 -9.90 5.76
C LEU A 223 21.74 -8.66 6.67
N GLU A 224 20.52 -8.17 6.88
CA GLU A 224 20.21 -7.02 7.74
C GLU A 224 20.47 -7.32 9.21
N TYR A 225 20.46 -8.61 9.60
CA TYR A 225 20.63 -9.04 10.98
C TYR A 225 21.89 -9.89 11.15
N ARG A 226 22.58 -9.71 12.27
CA ARG A 226 23.84 -10.42 12.58
C ARG A 226 23.73 -11.40 13.75
N GLU A 227 22.63 -11.35 14.49
CA GLU A 227 22.45 -12.16 15.70
C GLU A 227 21.89 -13.57 15.40
N THR A 228 21.53 -14.31 16.44
CA THR A 228 20.88 -15.62 16.30
C THR A 228 19.41 -15.45 15.88
N PRO A 229 18.81 -16.42 15.18
CA PRO A 229 17.40 -16.37 14.80
C PRO A 229 16.45 -16.08 15.96
N LYS A 230 16.75 -16.56 17.17
CA LYS A 230 15.95 -16.26 18.37
C LYS A 230 15.96 -14.78 18.75
N ASN A 231 17.14 -14.16 18.80
CA ASN A 231 17.25 -12.74 19.14
C ASN A 231 16.61 -11.85 18.07
N ILE A 232 16.78 -12.21 16.80
CA ILE A 232 16.16 -11.50 15.67
C ILE A 232 14.63 -11.56 15.77
N LEU A 233 14.07 -12.72 16.14
CA LEU A 233 12.62 -12.86 16.35
C LEU A 233 12.12 -11.98 17.52
N GLU A 234 12.91 -11.84 18.59
CA GLU A 234 12.57 -10.93 19.69
C GLU A 234 12.60 -9.47 19.25
N GLU A 235 13.63 -9.05 18.50
CA GLU A 235 13.74 -7.69 17.94
C GLU A 235 12.58 -7.37 16.99
N ILE A 236 12.28 -8.27 16.06
CA ILE A 236 11.14 -8.15 15.12
C ILE A 236 9.82 -8.03 15.88
N SER A 237 9.62 -8.82 16.95
CA SER A 237 8.40 -8.76 17.75
C SER A 237 8.25 -7.43 18.50
N GLY A 238 9.36 -6.82 18.93
CA GLY A 238 9.38 -5.50 19.55
C GLY A 238 9.06 -4.38 18.54
N GLU A 239 9.64 -4.46 17.35
CA GLU A 239 9.34 -3.53 16.26
C GLU A 239 7.87 -3.59 15.83
N LEU A 240 7.31 -4.80 15.69
CA LEU A 240 5.90 -4.97 15.32
C LEU A 240 4.95 -4.33 16.33
N LYS A 241 5.21 -4.48 17.64
CA LYS A 241 4.41 -3.80 18.67
C LYS A 241 4.51 -2.28 18.57
N THR A 242 5.71 -1.77 18.29
CA THR A 242 5.93 -0.33 18.13
C THR A 242 5.21 0.22 16.89
N ILE A 243 5.08 -0.58 15.84
CA ILE A 243 4.30 -0.23 14.64
C ILE A 243 2.80 -0.27 14.92
N GLU A 244 2.30 -1.22 15.72
CA GLU A 244 0.88 -1.28 16.12
C GLU A 244 0.46 -0.13 17.04
N GLU A 245 1.38 0.43 17.82
CA GLU A 245 1.13 1.59 18.71
C GLU A 245 1.13 2.94 17.98
N LYS A 246 1.63 3.02 16.73
CA LYS A 246 1.72 4.24 15.92
C LYS A 246 0.51 4.44 15.02
#